data_AF-A0A7W1N2P1-F1
#
_entry.id   AF-A0A7W1N2P1-F1
#
_cell.length_a   1.000
_cell.length_b   1.000
_cell.length_c   1.000
_cell.angle_alpha   90.00
_cell.angle_beta   90.00
_cell.angle_gamma   90.00
#
_symmetry.space_group_name_H-M   'P 1'
#
loop_
_entity.id
_entity.type
_entity.pdbx_description
1 polymer ?
#
loop_
_entity_poly.entity_id
_entity_poly.type
_entity_poly.pdbx_seq_one_letter_code
_entity_poly.pdbx_strand_id
1 'polypeptide(L)'
;MRFAFTFAIFFVAAAGCAALATALPSRGACTAGLSKIAGFQARTFCGPAKATAKVGGKKLSFVGGQCAVSQGFWTVNIGTIELGQPHETRSYFGIALMQSKHADGTYRNVTFGFNVPGKSYLVSGGTLTLRSRGKAASFSGALAGGGAKVTGSVTC
;
A
#
# COMPACT_ATOMS: atom_id res chain seq x y z
N MET A 1 57.07 -55.87 30.67
CA MET A 1 56.81 -54.94 31.79
C MET A 1 55.94 -53.79 31.27
N ARG A 2 54.97 -53.37 32.10
CA ARG A 2 53.94 -52.34 31.88
C ARG A 2 54.58 -51.01 31.41
N PHE A 3 53.96 -50.18 30.57
CA PHE A 3 52.99 -49.15 30.99
C PHE A 3 52.08 -48.69 29.82
N ALA A 4 50.81 -48.48 30.17
CA ALA A 4 49.71 -48.04 29.34
C ALA A 4 49.63 -46.51 29.21
N PHE A 5 49.12 -46.00 28.10
CA PHE A 5 48.43 -44.71 28.03
C PHE A 5 47.26 -44.82 27.05
N THR A 6 46.07 -45.10 27.58
CA THR A 6 44.79 -45.09 26.86
C THR A 6 44.32 -43.63 26.74
N PHE A 7 44.34 -43.07 25.54
CA PHE A 7 43.73 -41.77 25.24
C PHE A 7 42.25 -41.99 24.87
N ALA A 8 41.33 -41.66 25.77
CA ALA A 8 39.90 -41.65 25.50
C ALA A 8 39.52 -40.33 24.81
N ILE A 9 39.16 -40.38 23.52
CA ILE A 9 38.67 -39.23 22.76
C ILE A 9 37.15 -39.17 22.92
N PHE A 10 36.67 -38.15 23.65
CA PHE A 10 35.26 -37.80 23.72
C PHE A 10 34.83 -37.08 22.44
N PHE A 11 34.06 -37.75 21.57
CA PHE A 11 33.34 -37.12 20.48
C PHE A 11 32.06 -36.46 21.02
N VAL A 12 32.04 -35.13 21.11
CA VAL A 12 30.83 -34.35 21.40
C VAL A 12 30.05 -34.18 20.10
N ALA A 13 28.91 -34.87 19.98
CA ALA A 13 27.99 -34.71 18.86
C ALA A 13 27.20 -33.40 19.02
N ALA A 14 27.54 -32.38 18.23
CA ALA A 14 26.77 -31.15 18.13
C ALA A 14 25.46 -31.44 17.38
N ALA A 15 24.34 -31.44 18.09
CA ALA A 15 23.00 -31.51 17.51
C ALA A 15 22.72 -30.20 16.74
N GLY A 16 22.93 -30.22 15.43
CA GLY A 16 22.55 -29.13 14.53
C GLY A 16 21.03 -29.08 14.37
N CYS A 17 20.39 -28.12 15.02
CA CYS A 17 19.01 -27.73 14.72
C CYS A 17 18.97 -27.15 13.29
N ALA A 18 18.63 -27.98 12.30
CA ALA A 18 18.28 -27.52 10.97
C ALA A 18 16.95 -26.75 11.05
N ALA A 19 17.03 -25.43 11.17
CA ALA A 19 15.87 -24.56 11.00
C ALA A 19 15.38 -24.68 9.56
N LEU A 20 14.28 -25.39 9.36
CA LEU A 20 13.51 -25.41 8.11
C LEU A 20 13.01 -23.99 7.84
N ALA A 21 13.78 -23.22 7.07
CA ALA A 21 13.32 -21.97 6.50
C ALA A 21 12.25 -22.29 5.45
N THR A 22 10.98 -22.30 5.87
CA THR A 22 9.85 -22.29 4.93
C THR A 22 9.93 -21.01 4.12
N ALA A 23 10.41 -21.12 2.88
CA ALA A 23 10.37 -20.03 1.91
C ALA A 23 8.92 -19.59 1.75
N LEU A 24 8.61 -18.37 2.21
CA LEU A 24 7.29 -17.78 2.01
C LEU A 24 7.01 -17.73 0.50
N PRO A 25 5.77 -18.04 0.08
CA PRO A 25 5.41 -17.97 -1.33
C PRO A 25 5.76 -16.59 -1.88
N SER A 26 6.59 -16.58 -2.92
CA SER A 26 6.89 -15.39 -3.70
C SER A 26 5.56 -14.76 -4.12
N ARG A 27 5.27 -13.56 -3.61
CA ARG A 27 4.09 -12.80 -4.07
C ARG A 27 4.26 -12.65 -5.58
N GLY A 28 3.31 -13.22 -6.34
CA GLY A 28 3.34 -13.15 -7.80
C GLY A 28 3.67 -11.73 -8.27
N ALA A 29 4.55 -11.62 -9.27
CA ALA A 29 5.00 -10.34 -9.77
C ALA A 29 3.78 -9.48 -10.18
N CYS A 30 3.66 -8.30 -9.57
CA CYS A 30 2.61 -7.35 -9.92
C CYS A 30 2.77 -6.93 -11.39
N THR A 31 1.73 -7.10 -12.19
CA THR A 31 1.73 -6.69 -13.60
C THR A 31 0.99 -5.37 -13.73
N ALA A 32 1.73 -4.28 -13.96
CA ALA A 32 1.15 -2.96 -14.16
C ALA A 32 0.56 -2.84 -15.56
N GLY A 33 -0.44 -1.98 -15.71
CA GLY A 33 -0.96 -1.60 -17.03
C GLY A 33 -2.47 -1.73 -17.14
N LEU A 34 -2.93 -1.63 -18.39
CA LEU A 34 -4.33 -1.77 -18.73
C LEU A 34 -4.67 -3.26 -18.93
N SER A 35 -5.85 -3.64 -18.45
CA SER A 35 -6.39 -4.98 -18.61
C SER A 35 -7.91 -4.91 -18.71
N LYS A 36 -8.56 -6.07 -18.91
CA LYS A 36 -10.00 -6.22 -18.79
C LYS A 36 -10.33 -7.09 -17.58
N ILE A 37 -11.25 -6.62 -16.74
CA ILE A 37 -11.80 -7.37 -15.60
C ILE A 37 -13.32 -7.40 -15.78
N ALA A 38 -13.89 -8.59 -15.86
CA ALA A 38 -15.33 -8.79 -16.10
C ALA A 38 -15.89 -7.99 -17.31
N GLY A 39 -15.08 -7.82 -18.35
CA GLY A 39 -15.45 -7.05 -19.55
C GLY A 39 -15.21 -5.53 -19.48
N PHE A 40 -14.85 -5.00 -18.31
CA PHE A 40 -14.56 -3.58 -18.10
C PHE A 40 -13.07 -3.29 -18.18
N GLN A 41 -12.71 -2.10 -18.67
CA GLN A 41 -11.32 -1.65 -18.68
C GLN A 41 -10.86 -1.44 -17.23
N ALA A 42 -9.68 -1.93 -16.90
CA ALA A 42 -9.08 -1.74 -15.59
C ALA A 42 -7.63 -1.29 -15.74
N ARG A 43 -7.13 -0.52 -14.78
CA ARG A 43 -5.71 -0.15 -14.70
C ARG A 43 -5.13 -0.61 -13.38
N THR A 44 -4.14 -1.49 -13.46
CA THR A 44 -3.37 -1.96 -12.32
C THR A 44 -2.12 -1.11 -12.17
N PHE A 45 -1.89 -0.63 -10.96
CA PHE A 45 -0.68 0.07 -10.57
C PHE A 45 0.20 -0.86 -9.75
N CYS A 46 1.51 -0.80 -9.98
CA CYS A 46 2.49 -1.58 -9.25
C CYS A 46 3.60 -0.66 -8.73
N GLY A 47 4.19 -1.04 -7.61
CA GLY A 47 5.28 -0.29 -7.00
C GLY A 47 5.18 -0.28 -5.48
N PRO A 48 6.07 0.46 -4.82
CA PRO A 48 6.23 0.41 -3.36
C PRO A 48 5.15 1.19 -2.61
N ALA A 49 4.31 1.98 -3.29
CA ALA A 49 3.39 2.88 -2.60
C ALA A 49 2.34 2.10 -1.79
N LYS A 50 2.05 2.61 -0.59
CA LYS A 50 1.09 2.04 0.34
C LYS A 50 0.25 3.14 0.95
N ALA A 51 -1.00 2.81 1.29
CA ALA A 51 -1.88 3.71 2.01
C ALA A 51 -2.61 2.97 3.12
N THR A 52 -2.96 3.71 4.17
CA THR A 52 -3.94 3.27 5.17
C THR A 52 -5.01 4.32 5.31
N ALA A 53 -6.26 3.90 5.37
CA ALA A 53 -7.41 4.77 5.62
C ALA A 53 -8.18 4.23 6.82
N LYS A 54 -8.54 5.11 7.76
CA LYS A 54 -9.46 4.82 8.85
C LYS A 54 -10.80 5.48 8.53
N VAL A 55 -11.86 4.68 8.44
CA VAL A 55 -13.23 5.16 8.18
C VAL A 55 -14.12 4.70 9.32
N GLY A 56 -14.68 5.64 10.08
CA GLY A 56 -15.53 5.30 11.23
C GLY A 56 -14.85 4.33 12.22
N GLY A 57 -13.54 4.50 12.44
CA GLY A 57 -12.73 3.62 13.30
C GLY A 57 -12.17 2.36 12.65
N LYS A 58 -12.68 1.94 11.48
CA LYS A 58 -12.17 0.74 10.77
C LYS A 58 -10.98 1.07 9.89
N LYS A 59 -9.89 0.30 10.00
CA LYS A 59 -8.67 0.46 9.19
C LYS A 59 -8.76 -0.34 7.89
N LEU A 60 -8.50 0.32 6.78
CA LEU A 60 -8.32 -0.24 5.44
C LEU A 60 -6.86 -0.04 5.04
N SER A 61 -6.29 -1.01 4.33
CA SER A 61 -4.89 -0.96 3.86
C SER A 61 -4.82 -1.25 2.37
N PHE A 62 -3.99 -0.47 1.68
CA PHE A 62 -3.78 -0.55 0.24
C PHE A 62 -2.29 -0.70 -0.02
N VAL A 63 -1.93 -1.59 -0.94
CA VAL A 63 -0.54 -1.90 -1.29
C VAL A 63 -0.41 -2.11 -2.80
N GLY A 64 0.79 -1.91 -3.33
CA GLY A 64 1.07 -2.12 -4.76
C GLY A 64 0.60 -0.91 -5.55
N GLY A 65 1.47 0.07 -5.70
CA GLY A 65 1.09 1.32 -6.35
C GLY A 65 2.25 2.26 -6.56
N GLN A 66 1.93 3.42 -7.11
CA GLN A 66 2.91 4.45 -7.43
C GLN A 66 2.41 5.84 -7.05
N CYS A 67 3.38 6.67 -6.68
CA CYS A 67 3.20 8.11 -6.62
C CYS A 67 3.90 8.70 -7.84
N ALA A 68 3.24 9.62 -8.54
CA ALA A 68 3.79 10.23 -9.73
C ALA A 68 3.52 11.73 -9.72
N VAL A 69 4.45 12.48 -10.31
CA VAL A 69 4.21 13.88 -10.64
C VAL A 69 4.33 14.09 -12.12
N SER A 70 3.29 14.67 -12.68
CA SER A 70 3.21 14.99 -14.10
C SER A 70 2.32 16.20 -14.27
N GLN A 71 2.71 17.12 -15.17
CA GLN A 71 1.90 18.27 -15.57
C GLN A 71 1.37 19.12 -14.38
N GLY A 72 2.14 19.23 -13.30
CA GLY A 72 1.76 20.00 -12.11
C GLY A 72 0.83 19.28 -11.13
N PHE A 73 0.54 17.99 -11.34
CA PHE A 73 -0.23 17.15 -10.45
C PHE A 73 0.67 16.22 -9.66
N TRP A 74 0.50 16.18 -8.34
CA TRP A 74 0.96 15.04 -7.54
C TRP A 74 -0.17 14.02 -7.42
N THR A 75 0.10 12.78 -7.81
CA THR A 75 -0.89 11.71 -7.86
C THR A 75 -0.42 10.49 -7.08
N VAL A 76 -1.38 9.81 -6.47
CA VAL A 76 -1.19 8.50 -5.83
C VAL A 76 -2.22 7.57 -6.42
N ASN A 77 -1.75 6.42 -6.89
CA ASN A 77 -2.60 5.36 -7.41
C ASN A 77 -2.09 4.03 -6.85
N ILE A 78 -2.92 3.35 -6.05
CA ILE A 78 -2.55 2.10 -5.38
C ILE A 78 -3.64 1.06 -5.61
N GLY A 79 -3.27 -0.12 -6.10
CA GLY A 79 -4.19 -1.19 -6.46
C GLY A 79 -4.66 -1.12 -7.92
N THR A 80 -5.92 -1.47 -8.15
CA THR A 80 -6.52 -1.57 -9.49
C THR A 80 -7.81 -0.78 -9.56
N ILE A 81 -7.84 0.25 -10.40
CA ILE A 81 -9.07 1.00 -10.72
C ILE A 81 -9.81 0.32 -11.85
N GLU A 82 -11.11 0.08 -11.68
CA GLU A 82 -12.02 -0.39 -12.72
C GLU A 82 -12.72 0.81 -13.34
N LEU A 83 -12.66 0.96 -14.65
CA LEU A 83 -13.14 2.13 -15.37
C LEU A 83 -14.57 1.88 -15.87
N GLY A 84 -15.49 2.75 -15.44
CA GLY A 84 -16.88 2.72 -15.88
C GLY A 84 -17.73 1.62 -15.25
N GLN A 85 -17.27 0.99 -14.16
CA GLN A 85 -18.05 -0.04 -13.47
C GLN A 85 -18.74 0.53 -12.21
N PRO A 86 -20.04 0.26 -11.98
CA PRO A 86 -20.75 0.71 -10.78
C PRO A 86 -20.39 -0.06 -9.51
N HIS A 87 -19.76 -1.24 -9.63
CA HIS A 87 -19.50 -2.15 -8.53
C HIS A 87 -18.02 -2.50 -8.47
N GLU A 88 -17.22 -1.60 -7.88
CA GLU A 88 -15.79 -1.79 -7.62
C GLU A 88 -15.53 -3.17 -6.99
N THR A 89 -15.02 -4.11 -7.78
CA THR A 89 -14.67 -5.47 -7.35
C THR A 89 -13.24 -5.57 -6.83
N ARG A 90 -12.43 -4.54 -7.11
CA ARG A 90 -11.04 -4.44 -6.69
C ARG A 90 -10.84 -3.36 -5.64
N SER A 91 -9.71 -3.46 -4.94
CA SER A 91 -9.27 -2.41 -4.04
C SER A 91 -8.46 -1.38 -4.83
N TYR A 92 -8.80 -0.11 -4.64
CA TYR A 92 -8.05 1.00 -5.20
C TYR A 92 -8.06 2.20 -4.26
N PHE A 93 -6.97 2.96 -4.28
CA PHE A 93 -6.83 4.22 -3.58
C PHE A 93 -6.23 5.25 -4.53
N GLY A 94 -6.89 6.42 -4.60
CA GLY A 94 -6.57 7.50 -5.52
C GLY A 94 -6.54 8.87 -4.85
N ILE A 95 -5.45 9.61 -5.05
CA ILE A 95 -5.38 11.05 -4.78
C ILE A 95 -4.83 11.75 -6.02
N ALA A 96 -5.41 12.90 -6.36
CA ALA A 96 -4.80 13.88 -7.25
C ALA A 96 -4.78 15.24 -6.57
N LEU A 97 -3.59 15.83 -6.46
CA LEU A 97 -3.38 17.16 -5.93
C LEU A 97 -2.81 18.05 -7.04
N MET A 98 -3.59 19.06 -7.45
CA MET A 98 -3.17 20.09 -8.38
C MET A 98 -2.21 21.07 -7.73
N GLN A 99 -1.30 21.63 -8.55
CA GLN A 99 -0.45 22.78 -8.19
C GLN A 99 0.42 22.58 -6.94
N SER A 100 0.70 21.34 -6.56
CA SER A 100 1.55 21.07 -5.39
C SER A 100 3.01 21.46 -5.65
N LYS A 101 3.46 21.44 -6.92
CA LYS A 101 4.88 21.59 -7.31
C LYS A 101 5.84 20.73 -6.47
N HIS A 102 5.37 19.59 -5.94
CA HIS A 102 6.08 18.76 -4.93
C HIS A 102 6.47 19.47 -3.63
N ALA A 103 5.92 20.65 -3.37
CA ALA A 103 6.17 21.33 -2.12
C ALA A 103 5.57 20.52 -0.98
N ASP A 104 6.35 20.35 0.09
CA ASP A 104 5.78 19.93 1.35
C ASP A 104 4.84 21.03 1.82
N GLY A 105 3.75 20.64 2.48
CA GLY A 105 2.72 21.60 2.85
C GLY A 105 1.39 20.96 3.14
N THR A 106 0.45 21.77 3.60
CA THR A 106 -0.93 21.36 3.86
C THR A 106 -1.86 22.00 2.85
N TYR A 107 -2.59 21.15 2.15
CA TYR A 107 -3.53 21.49 1.09
C TYR A 107 -4.94 21.18 1.57
N ARG A 108 -5.84 22.15 1.39
CA ARG A 108 -7.25 22.04 1.77
C ARG A 108 -8.10 21.89 0.51
N ASN A 109 -9.36 21.50 0.70
CA ASN A 109 -10.32 21.28 -0.38
C ASN A 109 -9.86 20.20 -1.39
N VAL A 110 -9.11 19.21 -0.91
CA VAL A 110 -8.60 18.10 -1.73
C VAL A 110 -9.67 17.03 -1.84
N THR A 111 -9.88 16.54 -3.06
CA THR A 111 -10.73 15.37 -3.31
C THR A 111 -9.88 14.12 -3.40
N PHE A 112 -10.29 13.06 -2.72
CA PHE A 112 -9.66 11.76 -2.82
C PHE A 112 -10.67 10.65 -2.61
N GLY A 113 -10.37 9.48 -3.17
CA GLY A 113 -11.28 8.35 -3.18
C GLY A 113 -10.54 7.04 -2.99
N PHE A 114 -11.29 6.06 -2.49
CA PHE A 114 -10.82 4.70 -2.39
C PHE A 114 -12.00 3.74 -2.39
N ASN A 115 -11.76 2.53 -2.85
CA ASN A 115 -12.73 1.47 -2.90
C ASN A 115 -12.12 0.19 -2.38
N VAL A 116 -12.98 -0.60 -1.77
CA VAL A 116 -12.77 -2.01 -1.44
C VAL A 116 -13.89 -2.78 -2.12
N PRO A 117 -13.77 -4.11 -2.29
CA PRO A 117 -14.82 -4.88 -2.94
C PRO A 117 -16.20 -4.58 -2.37
N GLY A 118 -17.11 -4.13 -3.25
CA GLY A 118 -18.50 -3.80 -2.91
C GLY A 118 -18.72 -2.46 -2.20
N LYS A 119 -17.68 -1.62 -2.01
CA LYS A 119 -17.86 -0.32 -1.35
C LYS A 119 -16.85 0.75 -1.78
N SER A 120 -17.39 1.89 -2.20
CA SER A 120 -16.62 3.08 -2.57
C SER A 120 -16.74 4.17 -1.52
N TYR A 121 -15.67 4.93 -1.38
CA TYR A 121 -15.55 6.05 -0.46
C TYR A 121 -15.01 7.24 -1.22
N LEU A 122 -15.68 8.38 -1.06
CA LEU A 122 -15.26 9.65 -1.62
C LEU A 122 -15.18 10.67 -0.49
N VAL A 123 -14.06 11.37 -0.41
CA VAL A 123 -13.91 12.56 0.42
C VAL A 123 -13.85 13.77 -0.49
N SER A 124 -14.78 14.70 -0.31
CA SER A 124 -14.76 16.03 -0.92
C SER A 124 -14.48 17.05 0.17
N GLY A 125 -13.67 18.08 -0.12
CA GLY A 125 -13.30 19.09 0.89
C GLY A 125 -12.24 18.62 1.90
N GLY A 126 -11.46 17.59 1.57
CA GLY A 126 -10.47 17.00 2.47
C GLY A 126 -9.23 17.87 2.69
N THR A 127 -8.43 17.49 3.67
CA THR A 127 -7.09 18.04 3.92
C THR A 127 -6.03 16.99 3.61
N LEU A 128 -4.98 17.39 2.91
CA LEU A 128 -3.81 16.57 2.58
C LEU A 128 -2.55 17.31 3.03
N THR A 129 -1.70 16.66 3.82
CA THR A 129 -0.38 17.18 4.17
C THR A 129 0.69 16.36 3.47
N LEU A 130 1.41 16.98 2.53
CA LEU A 130 2.58 16.40 1.88
C LEU A 130 3.83 16.62 2.72
N ARG A 131 4.69 15.61 2.76
CA ARG A 131 5.97 15.59 3.47
C ARG A 131 7.01 14.87 2.63
N SER A 132 8.29 15.14 2.94
CA SER A 132 9.42 14.43 2.36
C SER A 132 9.47 14.56 0.84
N ARG A 133 9.14 15.75 0.32
CA ARG A 133 9.04 16.08 -1.12
C ARG A 133 8.05 15.18 -1.86
N GLY A 134 6.89 14.96 -1.24
CA GLY A 134 5.82 14.12 -1.78
C GLY A 134 6.05 12.62 -1.69
N LYS A 135 7.01 12.16 -0.87
CA LYS A 135 7.21 10.74 -0.55
C LYS A 135 6.34 10.26 0.62
N ALA A 136 5.80 11.18 1.41
CA ALA A 136 4.85 10.84 2.45
C ALA A 136 3.68 11.82 2.43
N ALA A 137 2.50 11.33 2.76
CA ALA A 137 1.34 12.19 2.95
C ALA A 137 0.47 11.70 4.11
N SER A 138 -0.21 12.62 4.77
CA SER A 138 -1.35 12.32 5.63
C SER A 138 -2.59 13.00 5.11
N PHE A 139 -3.74 12.34 5.20
CA PHE A 139 -5.01 12.90 4.73
C PHE A 139 -6.08 12.80 5.80
N SER A 140 -7.05 13.71 5.74
CA SER A 140 -8.24 13.69 6.57
C SER A 140 -9.44 14.35 5.88
N GLY A 141 -10.63 14.03 6.33
CA GLY A 141 -11.86 14.65 5.86
C GLY A 141 -13.10 13.91 6.35
N ALA A 142 -14.22 14.14 5.70
CA ALA A 142 -15.46 13.41 5.90
C ALA A 142 -15.93 12.79 4.58
N LEU A 143 -16.59 11.64 4.66
CA LEU A 143 -17.21 11.05 3.48
C LEU A 143 -18.30 11.96 2.92
N ALA A 144 -18.31 12.10 1.59
CA ALA A 144 -19.41 12.73 0.88
C ALA A 144 -20.73 12.01 1.21
N GLY A 145 -21.79 12.78 1.48
CA GLY A 145 -23.14 12.25 1.69
C GLY A 145 -23.43 11.64 3.08
N GLY A 146 -22.57 11.78 4.09
CA GLY A 146 -22.91 11.24 5.41
C GLY A 146 -21.89 11.28 6.55
N GLY A 147 -20.80 12.04 6.45
CA GLY A 147 -20.12 12.57 7.65
C GLY A 147 -19.18 11.64 8.42
N ALA A 148 -18.99 10.38 8.02
CA ALA A 148 -17.98 9.55 8.68
C ALA A 148 -16.58 10.14 8.48
N LYS A 149 -15.86 10.36 9.57
CA LYS A 149 -14.50 10.88 9.53
C LYS A 149 -13.57 9.87 8.86
N VAL A 150 -12.77 10.38 7.96
CA VAL A 150 -11.68 9.69 7.30
C VAL A 150 -10.36 10.28 7.77
N THR A 151 -9.42 9.43 8.14
CA THR A 151 -8.01 9.81 8.33
C THR A 151 -7.10 8.76 7.74
N GLY A 152 -5.88 9.12 7.37
CA GLY A 152 -4.96 8.14 6.84
C GLY A 152 -3.62 8.69 6.45
N SER A 153 -2.83 7.81 5.85
CA SER A 153 -1.49 8.12 5.38
C SER A 153 -1.17 7.40 4.09
N VAL A 154 -0.24 7.98 3.35
CA VAL A 154 0.39 7.43 2.15
C VAL A 154 1.89 7.44 2.35
N THR A 155 2.54 6.39 1.90
CA THR A 155 3.99 6.35 1.71
C THR A 155 4.29 5.94 0.28
N CYS A 156 5.23 6.67 -0.30
CA CYS A 156 5.96 6.41 -1.51
C CYS A 156 7.43 6.23 -1.10
#